data_AF-A0A7X9JWR7-F1
#
_entry.id   AF-A0A7X9JWR7-F1
#
_cell.length_a   1.000
_cell.length_b   1.000
_cell.length_c   1.000
_cell.angle_alpha   90.00
_cell.angle_beta   90.00
_cell.angle_gamma   90.00
#
_symmetry.space_group_name_H-M   'P 1'
#
loop_
_entity.id
_entity.type
_entity.pdbx_description
1 polymer ?
#
loop_
_entity_poly.entity_id
_entity_poly.type
_entity_poly.pdbx_seq_one_letter_code
_entity_poly.pdbx_strand_id
1 'polypeptide(L)'
;MASIPQKVSERLSQGIKRFQPILTNAKSRDVNESDTVIIVTDMLSEIFGYDKYSEITSEFAIRSTFCDLATKINGKVQLLIEVKAIGLELKDNYVKQAVDYAVNQGIDFVVLTNGIIWKAFKVAFTKPIDQEMVFEIDFIQLSNKNSEDIEKLFLLSKEGWLKSTLYDFHSQKQALSRFFLGAMIMSDTVVEVIRRELKKVSPDIKITSEQIRNVVYQEVLKREVVEGEKADEAKKKINKALNKFSKSKMTKKSTTSTGSTIEECIVTSNQEEGN
;
A
#
# COMPACT_ATOMS: atom_id res chain seq x y z
N MET A 1 8.53 -0.44 -7.47
CA MET A 1 8.70 0.49 -6.33
C MET A 1 9.54 1.68 -6.76
N ALA A 2 9.41 2.82 -6.08
CA ALA A 2 10.18 4.01 -6.42
C ALA A 2 11.68 3.77 -6.22
N SER A 3 12.51 4.24 -7.16
CA SER A 3 13.97 4.18 -7.02
C SER A 3 14.42 5.00 -5.80
N ILE A 4 15.17 4.35 -4.91
CA ILE A 4 15.75 4.98 -3.72
C ILE A 4 17.01 5.75 -4.14
N PRO A 5 17.09 7.07 -3.90
CA PRO A 5 18.29 7.82 -4.20
C PRO A 5 19.50 7.26 -3.44
N GLN A 6 20.66 7.18 -4.09
CA GLN A 6 21.88 6.60 -3.52
C GLN A 6 22.23 7.19 -2.15
N LYS A 7 22.18 8.53 -2.02
CA LYS A 7 22.42 9.24 -0.75
C LYS A 7 21.48 8.79 0.38
N VAL A 8 20.22 8.50 0.07
CA VAL A 8 19.24 8.02 1.05
C VAL A 8 19.54 6.58 1.43
N SER A 9 19.82 5.72 0.45
CA SER A 9 20.22 4.33 0.68
C SER A 9 21.44 4.23 1.61
N GLU A 10 22.46 5.06 1.37
CA GLU A 10 23.66 5.14 2.22
C GLU A 10 23.34 5.60 3.64
N ARG A 11 22.51 6.65 3.80
CA ARG A 11 22.05 7.12 5.12
C ARG A 11 21.31 6.02 5.89
N LEU A 12 20.39 5.31 5.23
CA LEU A 12 19.65 4.21 5.85
C LEU A 12 20.58 3.06 6.28
N SER A 13 21.51 2.67 5.40
CA SER A 13 22.51 1.63 5.69
C SER A 13 23.42 2.00 6.86
N GLN A 14 23.89 3.25 6.92
CA GLN A 14 24.70 3.74 8.04
C GLN A 14 23.88 3.86 9.33
N GLY A 15 22.61 4.27 9.22
CA GLY A 15 21.65 4.33 10.31
C GLY A 15 21.48 2.99 11.00
N ILE A 16 21.31 1.90 10.24
CA ILE A 16 21.24 0.54 10.80
C ILE A 16 22.47 0.24 11.65
N LYS A 17 23.68 0.43 11.10
CA LYS A 17 24.94 0.14 11.81
C LYS A 17 25.08 0.94 13.10
N ARG A 18 24.64 2.20 13.09
CA ARG A 18 24.77 3.10 14.25
C ARG A 18 23.74 2.77 15.34
N PHE A 19 22.49 2.52 14.96
CA PHE A 19 21.40 2.42 15.94
C PHE A 19 21.18 1.00 16.47
N GLN A 20 21.59 -0.05 15.78
CA GLN A 20 21.54 -1.43 16.31
C GLN A 20 22.25 -1.59 17.67
N PRO A 21 23.52 -1.15 17.86
CA PRO A 21 24.17 -1.24 19.17
C PRO A 21 23.54 -0.34 20.22
N ILE A 22 23.03 0.84 19.84
CA ILE A 22 22.33 1.76 20.74
C ILE A 22 21.06 1.10 21.29
N LEU A 23 20.23 0.54 20.40
CA LEU A 23 18.99 -0.15 20.78
C LEU A 23 19.28 -1.40 21.61
N THR A 24 20.31 -2.17 21.26
CA THR A 24 20.71 -3.35 22.04
C THR A 24 21.13 -2.97 23.47
N ASN A 25 21.93 -1.90 23.62
CA ASN A 25 22.35 -1.42 24.93
C ASN A 25 21.20 -0.78 25.74
N ALA A 26 20.31 -0.06 25.07
CA ALA A 26 19.10 0.49 25.69
C ALA A 26 18.19 -0.64 26.19
N LYS A 27 18.02 -1.71 25.39
CA LYS A 27 17.27 -2.90 25.79
C LYS A 27 17.91 -3.62 26.97
N SER A 28 19.24 -3.76 26.98
CA SER A 28 19.93 -4.42 28.10
C SER A 28 19.83 -3.67 29.42
N ARG A 29 19.58 -2.35 29.36
CA ARG A 29 19.34 -1.50 30.54
C ARG A 29 17.85 -1.32 30.87
N ASP A 30 16.96 -1.92 30.09
CA ASP A 30 15.50 -1.79 30.21
C ASP A 30 15.04 -0.34 30.35
N VAL A 31 15.48 0.53 29.43
CA VAL A 31 15.16 1.96 29.52
C VAL A 31 13.66 2.24 29.38
N ASN A 32 13.19 3.28 30.06
CA ASN A 32 11.79 3.64 30.11
C ASN A 32 11.28 4.24 28.77
N GLU A 33 9.99 4.58 28.73
CA GLU A 33 9.33 5.15 27.55
C GLU A 33 9.94 6.49 27.13
N SER A 34 10.20 7.41 28.06
CA SER A 34 10.79 8.72 27.77
C SER A 34 12.18 8.63 27.16
N ASP A 35 13.03 7.74 27.68
CA ASP A 35 14.35 7.46 27.11
C ASP A 35 14.23 6.81 25.72
N THR A 36 13.23 5.96 25.52
CA THR A 36 12.95 5.34 24.22
C THR A 36 12.48 6.40 23.20
N VAL A 37 11.65 7.37 23.60
CA VAL A 37 11.21 8.50 22.78
C VAL A 37 12.41 9.32 22.28
N ILE A 38 13.42 9.53 23.13
CA ILE A 38 14.65 10.24 22.72
C ILE A 38 15.37 9.46 21.61
N ILE A 39 15.57 8.15 21.79
CA ILE A 39 16.22 7.30 20.78
C ILE A 39 15.41 7.30 19.47
N VAL A 40 14.09 7.17 19.54
CA VAL A 40 13.19 7.19 18.38
C VAL A 40 13.26 8.55 17.67
N THR A 41 13.33 9.66 18.41
CA THR A 41 13.49 11.00 17.84
C THR A 41 14.81 11.12 17.07
N ASP A 42 15.90 10.59 17.61
CA ASP A 42 17.19 10.57 16.93
C ASP A 42 17.15 9.67 15.68
N MET A 43 16.44 8.53 15.73
CA MET A 43 16.22 7.68 14.55
C MET A 43 15.43 8.42 13.46
N LEU A 44 14.36 9.14 13.82
CA LEU A 44 13.58 9.98 12.91
C LEU A 44 14.45 11.02 12.22
N SER A 45 15.35 11.65 12.95
CA SER A 45 16.21 12.66 12.35
C SER A 45 17.32 12.05 11.49
N GLU A 46 18.09 11.11 12.06
CA GLU A 46 19.33 10.66 11.45
C GLU A 46 19.14 9.57 10.40
N ILE A 47 18.15 8.70 10.57
CA ILE A 47 17.86 7.61 9.63
C ILE A 47 16.81 8.09 8.63
N PHE A 48 15.67 8.53 9.15
CA PHE A 48 14.51 8.85 8.33
C PHE A 48 14.55 10.26 7.72
N GLY A 49 15.53 11.10 8.12
CA GLY A 49 15.88 12.34 7.44
C GLY A 49 14.95 13.52 7.76
N TYR A 50 14.19 13.44 8.87
CA TYR A 50 13.37 14.55 9.34
C TYR A 50 14.23 15.59 10.08
N ASP A 51 13.93 16.86 9.87
CA ASP A 51 14.55 17.92 10.68
C ASP A 51 14.00 17.87 12.12
N LYS A 52 14.90 17.76 13.11
CA LYS A 52 14.54 17.58 14.52
C LYS A 52 13.75 18.75 15.11
N TYR A 53 13.93 19.96 14.58
CA TYR A 53 13.35 21.17 15.17
C TYR A 53 12.07 21.62 14.47
N SER A 54 11.92 21.31 13.18
CA SER A 54 10.81 21.81 12.36
C SER A 54 9.87 20.70 11.87
N GLU A 55 10.33 19.46 11.80
CA GLU A 55 9.59 18.35 11.19
C GLU A 55 9.25 17.23 12.17
N ILE A 56 9.82 17.23 13.38
CA ILE A 56 9.45 16.35 14.47
C ILE A 56 8.75 17.18 15.55
N THR A 57 7.60 16.73 16.01
CA THR A 57 6.88 17.35 17.13
C THR A 57 6.66 16.33 18.22
N SER A 58 7.11 16.63 19.43
CA SER A 58 6.79 15.87 20.65
C SER A 58 5.46 16.30 21.24
N GLU A 59 4.79 15.40 21.95
CA GLU A 59 3.53 15.67 22.67
C GLU A 59 2.50 16.37 21.77
N PHE A 60 2.21 15.76 20.63
CA PHE A 60 1.27 16.35 19.69
C PHE A 60 -0.14 16.28 20.25
N ALA A 61 -0.72 17.45 20.57
CA ALA A 61 -2.04 17.58 21.16
C ALA A 61 -3.14 17.09 20.21
N ILE A 62 -3.94 16.14 20.68
CA ILE A 62 -5.10 15.57 19.99
C ILE A 62 -6.29 15.63 20.95
N ARG A 63 -7.06 16.72 20.84
CA ARG A 63 -8.18 17.03 21.75
C ARG A 63 -7.72 17.04 23.21
N SER A 64 -8.10 16.03 24.01
CA SER A 64 -7.80 15.91 25.44
C SER A 64 -6.65 14.94 25.74
N THR A 65 -5.90 14.54 24.72
CA THR A 65 -4.83 13.54 24.80
C THR A 65 -3.65 13.95 23.93
N PHE A 66 -2.50 13.29 24.10
CA PHE A 66 -1.26 13.59 23.39
C PHE A 66 -0.73 12.32 22.71
N CYS A 67 -0.19 12.47 21.51
CA CYS A 67 0.61 11.45 20.85
C CYS A 67 2.09 11.76 21.08
N ASP A 68 2.91 10.75 21.36
CA ASP A 68 4.31 10.94 21.75
C ASP A 68 5.09 11.75 20.72
N LEU A 69 4.98 11.35 19.45
CA LEU A 69 5.69 11.99 18.35
C LEU A 69 4.78 12.13 17.12
N ALA A 70 5.00 13.19 16.34
CA ALA A 70 4.39 13.39 15.05
C ALA A 70 5.43 13.90 14.04
N THR A 71 5.40 13.41 12.81
CA THR A 71 6.20 13.98 11.72
C THR A 71 5.37 14.96 10.91
N LYS A 72 6.00 16.09 10.54
CA LYS A 72 5.41 17.16 9.76
C LYS A 72 6.24 17.41 8.51
N ILE A 73 5.57 17.61 7.40
CA ILE A 73 6.19 18.04 6.14
C ILE A 73 5.42 19.26 5.66
N ASN A 74 6.12 20.36 5.40
CA ASN A 74 5.52 21.64 5.01
C ASN A 74 4.41 22.11 5.98
N GLY A 75 4.64 21.93 7.28
CA GLY A 75 3.69 22.29 8.35
C GLY A 75 2.48 21.37 8.51
N LYS A 76 2.33 20.33 7.68
CA LYS A 76 1.23 19.35 7.77
C LYS A 76 1.71 18.06 8.40
N VAL A 77 0.97 17.58 9.40
CA VAL A 77 1.22 16.27 10.03
C VAL A 77 0.99 15.16 9.00
N GLN A 78 1.96 14.26 8.87
CA GLN A 78 1.91 13.12 7.95
C GLN A 78 1.75 11.79 8.69
N LEU A 79 2.42 11.66 9.84
CA LEU A 79 2.45 10.43 10.61
C LEU A 79 2.34 10.75 12.11
N LEU A 80 1.54 9.97 12.81
CA LEU A 80 1.56 9.90 14.27
C LEU A 80 2.34 8.66 14.70
N ILE A 81 3.14 8.80 15.74
CA ILE A 81 4.04 7.77 16.23
C ILE A 81 3.82 7.63 17.73
N GLU A 82 3.22 6.52 18.12
CA GLU A 82 3.10 6.10 19.52
C GLU A 82 4.34 5.30 19.89
N VAL A 83 5.00 5.70 20.97
CA VAL A 83 6.22 5.08 21.48
C VAL A 83 5.90 4.34 22.78
N LYS A 84 6.60 3.24 23.01
CA LYS A 84 6.54 2.45 24.24
C LYS A 84 7.95 2.20 24.77
N ALA A 85 8.07 1.83 26.04
CA ALA A 85 9.34 1.41 26.63
C ALA A 85 9.99 0.27 25.82
N ILE A 86 11.32 0.28 25.71
CA ILE A 86 12.06 -0.60 24.79
C ILE A 86 11.86 -2.10 25.03
N GLY A 87 11.64 -2.50 26.28
CA GLY A 87 11.39 -3.89 26.68
C GLY A 87 9.94 -4.33 26.49
N LEU A 88 9.02 -3.39 26.21
CA LEU A 88 7.59 -3.67 26.16
C LEU A 88 7.18 -4.30 24.83
N GLU A 89 6.35 -5.34 24.93
CA GLU A 89 5.72 -5.96 23.77
C GLU A 89 4.61 -5.07 23.19
N LEU A 90 4.63 -4.86 21.88
CA LEU A 90 3.67 -4.02 21.17
C LEU A 90 2.36 -4.77 20.89
N LYS A 91 1.44 -4.71 21.85
CA LYS A 91 0.11 -5.34 21.84
C LYS A 91 -0.96 -4.49 21.12
N ASP A 92 -2.06 -5.13 20.73
CA ASP A 92 -3.15 -4.52 19.93
C ASP A 92 -3.89 -3.37 20.64
N ASN A 93 -3.90 -3.34 21.97
CA ASN A 93 -4.49 -2.24 22.73
C ASN A 93 -3.79 -0.90 22.47
N TYR A 94 -2.46 -0.91 22.31
CA TYR A 94 -1.69 0.28 21.96
C TYR A 94 -1.95 0.74 20.52
N VAL A 95 -2.25 -0.20 19.61
CA VAL A 95 -2.64 0.13 18.23
C VAL A 95 -3.94 0.92 18.24
N LYS A 96 -4.92 0.50 19.04
CA LYS A 96 -6.21 1.20 19.14
C LYS A 96 -6.03 2.66 19.59
N GLN A 97 -5.19 2.90 20.60
CA GLN A 97 -4.86 4.25 21.07
C GLN A 97 -4.27 5.11 19.94
N ALA A 98 -3.28 4.59 19.21
CA ALA A 98 -2.68 5.29 18.08
C ALA A 98 -3.68 5.56 16.94
N VAL A 99 -4.57 4.62 16.64
CA VAL A 99 -5.61 4.78 15.61
C VAL A 99 -6.63 5.84 16.00
N ASP A 100 -7.09 5.85 17.26
CA ASP A 100 -8.05 6.84 17.75
C ASP A 100 -7.51 8.27 17.61
N TYR A 101 -6.20 8.45 17.78
CA TYR A 101 -5.51 9.72 17.54
C TYR A 101 -5.57 10.15 16.07
N ALA A 102 -5.24 9.24 15.16
CA ALA A 102 -5.24 9.54 13.73
C ALA A 102 -6.63 9.83 13.18
N VAL A 103 -7.66 9.13 13.67
CA VAL A 103 -9.05 9.37 13.28
C VAL A 103 -9.48 10.80 13.58
N ASN A 104 -9.12 11.32 14.76
CA ASN A 104 -9.48 12.67 15.18
C ASN A 104 -8.83 13.78 14.34
N GLN A 105 -7.72 13.48 13.68
CA GLN A 105 -6.94 14.42 12.85
C GLN A 105 -7.06 14.16 11.35
N GLY A 106 -7.78 13.10 10.94
CA GLY A 106 -7.86 12.68 9.54
C GLY A 106 -6.52 12.19 8.97
N ILE A 107 -5.67 11.62 9.83
CA ILE A 107 -4.34 11.12 9.43
C ILE A 107 -4.47 9.68 8.96
N ASP A 108 -3.87 9.38 7.81
CA ASP A 108 -4.06 8.10 7.13
C ASP A 108 -3.24 6.95 7.71
N PHE A 109 -2.09 7.25 8.34
CA PHE A 109 -1.14 6.27 8.83
C PHE A 109 -0.69 6.57 10.25
N VAL A 110 -0.45 5.51 11.00
CA VAL A 110 0.13 5.56 12.35
C VAL A 110 1.25 4.55 12.48
N VAL A 111 2.22 4.86 13.32
CA VAL A 111 3.28 3.93 13.71
C VAL A 111 3.21 3.68 15.21
N LEU A 112 3.34 2.42 15.60
CA LEU A 112 3.58 1.99 16.96
C LEU A 112 4.99 1.41 17.05
N THR A 113 5.80 1.90 17.99
CA THR A 113 7.20 1.47 18.12
C THR A 113 7.68 1.41 19.57
N ASN A 114 8.64 0.52 19.84
CA ASN A 114 9.46 0.53 21.05
C ASN A 114 10.95 0.81 20.72
N GLY A 115 11.22 1.42 19.57
CA GLY A 115 12.56 1.63 19.01
C GLY A 115 13.12 0.41 18.26
N ILE A 116 12.83 -0.81 18.72
CA ILE A 116 13.27 -2.05 18.06
C ILE A 116 12.25 -2.51 17.03
N ILE A 117 11.00 -2.71 17.46
CA ILE A 117 9.91 -3.12 16.59
C ILE A 117 9.18 -1.87 16.13
N TRP A 118 8.99 -1.73 14.82
CA TRP A 118 8.21 -0.65 14.21
C TRP A 118 7.06 -1.25 13.42
N LYS A 119 5.82 -0.98 13.83
CA LYS A 119 4.60 -1.44 13.15
C LYS A 119 3.89 -0.24 12.55
N ALA A 120 3.70 -0.23 11.23
CA ALA A 120 2.95 0.81 10.53
C ALA A 120 1.55 0.32 10.18
N PHE A 121 0.53 1.13 10.44
CA PHE A 121 -0.87 0.83 10.18
C PHE A 121 -1.51 1.88 9.28
N LYS A 122 -2.33 1.44 8.33
CA LYS A 122 -3.24 2.29 7.57
C LYS A 122 -4.57 2.34 8.30
N VAL A 123 -5.04 3.55 8.62
CA VAL A 123 -6.37 3.78 9.18
C VAL A 123 -7.41 3.68 8.06
N ALA A 124 -8.45 2.88 8.28
CA ALA A 124 -9.62 2.81 7.42
C ALA A 124 -10.77 3.59 8.09
N PHE A 125 -11.17 4.70 7.46
CA PHE A 125 -12.24 5.59 7.93
C PHE A 125 -13.63 5.00 7.61
N THR A 126 -13.86 3.76 8.02
CA THR A 126 -15.13 3.04 7.91
C THR A 126 -15.98 3.23 9.17
N LYS A 127 -17.19 2.66 9.18
CA LYS A 127 -18.06 2.60 10.36
C LYS A 127 -18.38 1.12 10.65
N PRO A 128 -17.75 0.49 11.66
CA PRO A 128 -16.78 1.04 12.62
C PRO A 128 -15.42 1.37 11.98
N ILE A 129 -14.62 2.17 12.67
CA ILE A 129 -13.22 2.44 12.29
C ILE A 129 -12.47 1.10 12.29
N ASP A 130 -11.64 0.90 11.28
CA ASP A 130 -10.79 -0.28 11.15
C ASP A 130 -9.34 0.13 10.84
N GLN A 131 -8.41 -0.80 10.98
CA GLN A 131 -7.00 -0.58 10.73
C GLN A 131 -6.34 -1.80 10.10
N GLU A 132 -5.40 -1.55 9.19
CA GLU A 132 -4.63 -2.60 8.53
C GLU A 132 -3.14 -2.42 8.81
N MET A 133 -2.48 -3.45 9.36
CA MET A 133 -1.03 -3.46 9.47
C MET A 133 -0.40 -3.52 8.08
N VAL A 134 0.35 -2.48 7.72
CA VAL A 134 1.00 -2.33 6.42
C VAL A 134 2.31 -3.09 6.38
N PHE A 135 3.18 -2.88 7.37
CA PHE A 135 4.42 -3.62 7.53
C PHE A 135 4.89 -3.59 8.99
N GLU A 136 5.84 -4.48 9.27
CA GLU A 136 6.57 -4.55 10.53
C GLU A 136 8.06 -4.62 10.23
N ILE A 137 8.86 -3.94 11.07
CA ILE A 137 10.31 -3.97 11.04
C ILE A 137 10.80 -4.38 12.42
N ASP A 138 11.63 -5.42 12.49
CA ASP A 138 12.54 -5.62 13.63
C ASP A 138 13.89 -5.00 13.27
N PHE A 139 14.17 -3.84 13.86
CA PHE A 139 15.33 -3.03 13.54
C PHE A 139 16.66 -3.75 13.85
N ILE A 140 16.69 -4.59 14.88
CA ILE A 140 17.89 -5.34 15.25
C ILE A 140 18.17 -6.48 14.26
N GLN A 141 17.14 -6.99 13.58
CA GLN A 141 17.27 -8.04 12.58
C GLN A 141 17.57 -7.51 11.16
N LEU A 142 17.55 -6.19 10.94
CA LEU A 142 17.83 -5.63 9.63
C LEU A 142 19.28 -5.86 9.20
N SER A 143 19.46 -6.13 7.92
CA SER A 143 20.77 -6.13 7.28
C SER A 143 21.00 -4.85 6.49
N ASN A 144 22.06 -4.14 6.82
CA ASN A 144 22.43 -2.90 6.14
C ASN A 144 22.88 -3.10 4.67
N LYS A 145 23.03 -4.36 4.23
CA LYS A 145 23.38 -4.76 2.85
C LYS A 145 22.19 -5.33 2.09
N ASN A 146 21.07 -5.60 2.76
CA ASN A 146 19.88 -6.15 2.13
C ASN A 146 19.03 -5.00 1.55
N SER A 147 18.78 -5.04 0.24
CA SER A 147 18.00 -4.01 -0.43
C SER A 147 16.55 -3.94 0.04
N GLU A 148 15.91 -5.06 0.35
CA GLU A 148 14.53 -5.10 0.84
C GLU A 148 14.40 -4.47 2.24
N ASP A 149 15.40 -4.65 3.10
CA ASP A 149 15.44 -4.02 4.42
C ASP A 149 15.60 -2.50 4.31
N ILE A 150 16.45 -2.04 3.38
CA ILE A 150 16.59 -0.62 3.06
C ILE A 150 15.30 -0.06 2.46
N GLU A 151 14.61 -0.81 1.60
CA GLU A 151 13.30 -0.44 1.06
C GLU A 151 12.24 -0.28 2.14
N LYS A 152 12.18 -1.20 3.12
CA LYS A 152 11.26 -1.07 4.25
C LYS A 152 11.52 0.19 5.07
N LEU A 153 12.77 0.50 5.39
CA LEU A 153 13.11 1.74 6.09
C LEU A 153 12.80 2.99 5.26
N PHE A 154 12.97 2.91 3.95
CA PHE A 154 12.64 4.01 3.04
C PHE A 154 11.14 4.37 3.07
N LEU A 155 10.25 3.43 3.41
CA LEU A 155 8.81 3.72 3.55
C LEU A 155 8.50 4.74 4.65
N LEU A 156 9.34 4.85 5.67
CA LEU A 156 9.18 5.80 6.79
C LEU A 156 10.01 7.08 6.61
N SER A 157 10.92 7.12 5.64
CA SER A 157 11.76 8.29 5.41
C SER A 157 10.95 9.46 4.87
N LYS A 158 11.43 10.68 5.14
CA LYS A 158 10.87 11.90 4.56
C LYS A 158 10.78 11.82 3.04
N GLU A 159 11.82 11.31 2.38
CA GLU A 159 11.87 11.18 0.93
C GLU A 159 10.89 10.11 0.39
N GLY A 160 10.67 9.03 1.15
CA GLY A 160 9.65 8.04 0.84
C GLY A 160 8.25 8.65 0.91
N TRP A 161 7.98 9.40 1.98
CA TRP A 161 6.72 10.11 2.16
C TRP A 161 6.45 11.09 1.03
N LEU A 162 7.41 11.95 0.69
CA LEU A 162 7.27 12.91 -0.43
C LEU A 162 6.96 12.24 -1.77
N LYS A 163 7.41 10.99 -1.97
CA LYS A 163 7.11 10.18 -3.16
C LYS A 163 5.85 9.31 -3.02
N SER A 164 5.11 9.43 -1.92
CA SER A 164 3.93 8.60 -1.61
C SER A 164 4.22 7.09 -1.58
N THR A 165 5.47 6.68 -1.30
CA THR A 165 5.85 5.27 -1.38
C THR A 165 5.10 4.38 -0.40
N LEU A 166 4.70 4.92 0.75
CA LEU A 166 3.91 4.20 1.74
C LEU A 166 2.51 3.84 1.20
N TYR A 167 1.86 4.76 0.47
CA TYR A 167 0.58 4.50 -0.19
C TYR A 167 0.72 3.50 -1.34
N ASP A 168 1.78 3.62 -2.15
CA ASP A 168 2.06 2.70 -3.25
C ASP A 168 2.31 1.28 -2.71
N PHE A 169 3.10 1.17 -1.64
CA PHE A 169 3.39 -0.09 -0.97
C PHE A 169 2.12 -0.72 -0.39
N HIS A 170 1.27 0.07 0.30
CA HIS A 170 -0.03 -0.40 0.80
C HIS A 170 -0.92 -0.89 -0.35
N SER A 171 -0.99 -0.14 -1.45
CA SER A 171 -1.77 -0.51 -2.63
C SER A 171 -1.28 -1.81 -3.27
N GLN A 172 0.05 -1.97 -3.39
CA GLN A 172 0.67 -3.20 -3.87
C GLN A 172 0.35 -4.38 -2.94
N LYS A 173 0.47 -4.20 -1.63
CA LYS A 173 0.13 -5.22 -0.63
C LYS A 173 -1.34 -5.64 -0.72
N GLN A 174 -2.25 -4.69 -0.89
CA GLN A 174 -3.67 -4.96 -1.06
C GLN A 174 -3.94 -5.74 -2.36
N ALA A 175 -3.30 -5.35 -3.47
CA ALA A 175 -3.44 -6.03 -4.75
C ALA A 175 -2.91 -7.47 -4.73
N LEU A 176 -1.86 -7.73 -3.94
CA LEU A 176 -1.28 -9.06 -3.74
C LEU A 176 -1.96 -9.84 -2.61
N SER A 177 -2.97 -9.29 -1.96
CA SER A 177 -3.68 -10.01 -0.90
C SER A 177 -4.37 -11.26 -1.46
N ARG A 178 -4.38 -12.34 -0.69
CA ARG A 178 -5.02 -13.61 -1.09
C ARG A 178 -6.46 -13.42 -1.56
N PHE A 179 -7.22 -12.55 -0.89
CA PHE A 179 -8.60 -12.22 -1.25
C PHE A 179 -8.70 -11.53 -2.62
N PHE A 180 -7.81 -10.59 -2.91
CA PHE A 180 -7.81 -9.86 -4.17
C PHE A 180 -7.38 -10.75 -5.34
N LEU A 181 -6.34 -11.56 -5.15
CA LEU A 181 -5.90 -12.56 -6.14
C LEU A 181 -6.97 -13.64 -6.35
N GLY A 182 -7.59 -14.14 -5.29
CA GLY A 182 -8.70 -15.11 -5.38
C GLY A 182 -9.89 -14.55 -6.14
N ALA A 183 -10.31 -13.32 -5.83
CA ALA A 183 -11.38 -12.63 -6.55
C ALA A 183 -11.02 -12.39 -8.03
N MET A 184 -9.76 -12.07 -8.34
CA MET A 184 -9.28 -11.90 -9.72
C MET A 184 -9.31 -13.21 -10.50
N ILE A 185 -8.82 -14.31 -9.91
CA ILE A 185 -8.82 -15.64 -10.53
C ILE A 185 -10.26 -16.09 -10.85
N MET A 186 -11.21 -15.79 -9.97
CA MET A 186 -12.63 -16.10 -10.14
C MET A 186 -13.37 -15.17 -11.11
N SER A 187 -12.72 -14.13 -11.64
CA SER A 187 -13.35 -13.18 -12.57
C SER A 187 -13.61 -13.82 -13.94
N ASP A 188 -14.67 -13.36 -14.62
CA ASP A 188 -15.05 -13.86 -15.94
C ASP A 188 -13.92 -13.80 -16.95
N THR A 189 -13.08 -12.75 -16.88
CA THR A 189 -11.94 -12.57 -17.79
C THR A 189 -10.91 -13.68 -17.60
N VAL A 190 -10.53 -13.98 -16.35
CA VAL A 190 -9.51 -15.01 -16.07
C VAL A 190 -10.07 -16.41 -16.31
N VAL A 191 -11.30 -16.68 -15.89
CA VAL A 191 -12.00 -17.95 -16.17
C VAL A 191 -12.07 -18.22 -17.67
N GLU A 192 -12.36 -17.21 -18.47
CA GLU A 192 -12.41 -17.35 -19.93
C GLU A 192 -11.02 -17.59 -20.54
N VAL A 193 -9.98 -16.95 -20.00
CA VAL A 193 -8.59 -17.26 -20.39
C VAL A 193 -8.25 -18.71 -20.07
N ILE A 194 -8.55 -19.18 -18.85
CA ILE A 194 -8.33 -20.59 -18.46
C ILE A 194 -9.08 -21.52 -19.43
N ARG A 195 -10.35 -21.23 -19.73
CA ARG A 195 -11.15 -22.03 -20.68
C ARG A 195 -10.49 -22.14 -22.05
N ARG A 196 -10.02 -21.01 -22.60
CA ARG A 196 -9.37 -20.97 -23.90
C ARG A 196 -8.06 -21.75 -23.91
N GLU A 197 -7.23 -21.60 -22.87
CA GLU A 197 -5.96 -22.33 -22.79
C GLU A 197 -6.19 -23.84 -22.60
N LEU A 198 -7.17 -24.25 -21.79
CA LEU A 198 -7.57 -25.66 -21.67
C LEU A 198 -8.05 -26.24 -22.99
N LYS A 199 -8.82 -25.48 -23.78
CA LYS A 199 -9.26 -25.92 -25.12
C LYS A 199 -8.10 -26.14 -26.09
N LYS A 200 -7.00 -25.40 -25.98
CA LYS A 200 -5.80 -25.63 -26.81
C LYS A 200 -5.11 -26.93 -26.43
N VAL A 201 -5.04 -27.22 -25.13
CA VAL A 201 -4.43 -28.45 -24.59
C VAL A 201 -5.30 -29.67 -24.86
N SER A 202 -6.63 -29.50 -24.87
CA SER A 202 -7.60 -30.58 -25.08
C SER A 202 -8.74 -30.14 -26.00
N PRO A 203 -8.52 -30.13 -27.33
CA PRO A 203 -9.47 -29.59 -28.31
C PRO A 203 -10.84 -30.30 -28.34
N ASP A 204 -10.85 -31.60 -28.05
CA ASP A 204 -12.04 -32.45 -28.14
C ASP A 204 -12.91 -32.41 -26.88
N ILE A 205 -12.44 -31.77 -25.81
CA ILE A 205 -13.14 -31.71 -24.53
C ILE A 205 -13.93 -30.40 -24.43
N LYS A 206 -15.25 -30.51 -24.26
CA LYS A 206 -16.11 -29.36 -23.95
C LYS A 206 -16.00 -29.01 -22.47
N ILE A 207 -15.38 -27.88 -22.17
CA ILE A 207 -15.26 -27.33 -20.81
C ILE A 207 -16.01 -26.00 -20.75
N THR A 208 -16.92 -25.87 -19.79
CA THR A 208 -17.67 -24.62 -19.57
C THR A 208 -16.98 -23.73 -18.53
N SER A 209 -17.22 -22.42 -18.62
CA SER A 209 -16.72 -21.45 -17.64
C SER A 209 -17.26 -21.73 -16.22
N GLU A 210 -18.46 -22.30 -16.11
CA GLU A 210 -19.07 -22.68 -14.83
C GLU A 210 -18.37 -23.88 -14.19
N GLN A 211 -18.03 -24.92 -14.97
CA GLN A 211 -17.24 -26.05 -14.48
C GLN A 211 -15.88 -25.59 -13.95
N ILE A 212 -15.20 -24.70 -14.69
CA ILE A 212 -13.91 -24.13 -14.27
C ILE A 212 -14.08 -23.36 -12.94
N ARG A 213 -15.09 -22.49 -12.83
CA ARG A 213 -15.34 -21.76 -11.58
C ARG A 213 -15.57 -22.70 -10.40
N ASN A 214 -16.35 -23.77 -10.59
CA ASN A 214 -16.64 -24.72 -9.53
C ASN A 214 -15.38 -25.45 -9.04
N VAL A 215 -14.56 -25.95 -9.97
CA VAL A 215 -13.30 -26.62 -9.62
C VAL A 215 -12.34 -25.64 -8.94
N VAL A 216 -12.19 -24.43 -9.48
CA VAL A 216 -11.30 -23.42 -8.88
C VAL A 216 -11.76 -23.04 -7.47
N TYR A 217 -13.07 -22.88 -7.27
CA TYR A 217 -13.64 -22.49 -5.99
C TYR A 217 -13.57 -23.61 -4.93
N GLN A 218 -13.86 -24.86 -5.31
CA GLN A 218 -13.96 -25.98 -4.35
C GLN A 218 -12.63 -26.69 -4.12
N GLU A 219 -11.76 -26.77 -5.13
CA GLU A 219 -10.60 -27.68 -5.12
C GLU A 219 -9.25 -26.93 -5.19
N VAL A 220 -9.21 -25.73 -5.78
CA VAL A 220 -7.96 -24.98 -5.97
C VAL A 220 -7.77 -23.90 -4.91
N LEU A 221 -8.79 -23.10 -4.65
CA LEU A 221 -8.74 -22.02 -3.66
C LEU A 221 -9.11 -22.52 -2.28
N LYS A 222 -8.30 -22.16 -1.27
CA LYS A 222 -8.66 -22.40 0.13
C LYS A 222 -9.94 -21.64 0.48
N ARG A 223 -10.84 -22.24 1.27
CA ARG A 223 -12.11 -21.61 1.70
C ARG A 223 -11.92 -20.20 2.27
N GLU A 224 -10.92 -20.02 3.12
CA GLU A 224 -10.53 -18.73 3.72
C GLU A 224 -10.14 -17.62 2.72
N VAL A 225 -9.96 -17.94 1.43
CA VAL A 225 -9.65 -16.96 0.37
C VAL A 225 -10.92 -16.44 -0.31
N VAL A 226 -11.96 -17.27 -0.38
CA VAL A 226 -13.16 -17.03 -1.18
C VAL A 226 -14.41 -16.72 -0.35
N GLU A 227 -14.35 -17.00 0.96
CA GLU A 227 -15.40 -16.75 1.95
C GLU A 227 -14.99 -15.66 2.95
N GLY A 228 -15.98 -14.99 3.54
CA GLY A 228 -15.80 -13.97 4.57
C GLY A 228 -15.81 -12.53 4.04
N GLU A 229 -15.90 -11.58 4.96
CA GLU A 229 -16.09 -10.16 4.67
C GLU A 229 -15.02 -9.59 3.73
N LYS A 230 -13.73 -9.91 3.99
CA LYS A 230 -12.60 -9.47 3.15
C LYS A 230 -12.65 -10.03 1.72
N ALA A 231 -13.14 -11.26 1.55
CA ALA A 231 -13.31 -11.86 0.22
C ALA A 231 -14.42 -11.15 -0.56
N ASP A 232 -15.52 -10.82 0.11
CA ASP A 232 -16.65 -10.11 -0.50
C ASP A 232 -16.31 -8.66 -0.85
N GLU A 233 -15.54 -7.98 -0.01
CA GLU A 233 -14.98 -6.67 -0.33
C GLU A 233 -14.05 -6.70 -1.54
N ALA A 234 -13.15 -7.69 -1.61
CA ALA A 234 -12.25 -7.87 -2.75
C ALA A 234 -13.04 -8.11 -4.05
N LYS A 235 -14.05 -8.99 -4.04
CA LYS A 235 -14.97 -9.22 -5.17
C LYS A 235 -15.64 -7.92 -5.62
N LYS A 236 -16.19 -7.14 -4.67
CA LYS A 236 -16.83 -5.83 -4.98
C LYS A 236 -15.83 -4.86 -5.62
N LYS A 237 -14.60 -4.77 -5.10
CA LYS A 237 -13.54 -3.90 -5.65
C LYS A 237 -13.14 -4.31 -7.08
N ILE A 238 -12.89 -5.60 -7.30
CA ILE A 238 -12.55 -6.16 -8.62
C ILE A 238 -13.66 -5.89 -9.63
N ASN A 239 -14.91 -6.20 -9.29
CA ASN A 239 -16.05 -5.99 -10.19
C ASN A 239 -16.24 -4.51 -10.56
N LYS A 240 -16.08 -3.60 -9.59
CA LYS A 240 -16.10 -2.15 -9.86
C LYS A 240 -14.98 -1.73 -10.82
N ALA A 241 -13.76 -2.22 -10.61
CA ALA A 241 -12.61 -1.89 -11.46
C ALA A 241 -12.78 -2.41 -12.90
N LEU A 242 -13.17 -3.68 -13.05
CA LEU A 242 -13.42 -4.30 -14.35
C LEU A 242 -14.56 -3.60 -15.10
N ASN A 243 -15.66 -3.26 -14.41
CA ASN A 243 -16.79 -2.54 -15.02
C ASN A 243 -16.40 -1.13 -15.50
N LYS A 244 -15.56 -0.41 -14.74
CA LYS A 244 -15.03 0.89 -15.17
C LYS A 244 -14.17 0.76 -16.43
N PHE A 245 -13.36 -0.29 -16.52
CA PHE A 245 -12.49 -0.55 -17.67
C PHE A 245 -13.27 -0.96 -18.93
N SER A 246 -14.32 -1.76 -18.77
CA SER A 246 -15.24 -2.12 -19.85
C SER A 246 -15.99 -0.89 -20.39
N LYS A 247 -16.47 -0.01 -19.49
CA LYS A 247 -17.13 1.25 -19.88
C LYS A 247 -16.19 2.19 -20.61
N SER A 248 -14.94 2.35 -20.17
CA SER A 248 -13.96 3.22 -20.85
C SER A 248 -13.54 2.69 -22.22
N LYS A 249 -13.46 1.36 -22.39
CA LYS A 249 -13.25 0.74 -23.72
C LYS A 249 -14.42 0.99 -24.66
N MET A 250 -15.67 0.95 -24.17
CA MET A 250 -16.86 1.24 -24.99
C MET A 250 -16.91 2.70 -25.45
N THR A 251 -16.64 3.67 -24.59
CA THR A 251 -16.60 5.10 -24.97
C THR A 251 -15.45 5.44 -25.91
N LYS A 252 -14.30 4.76 -25.80
CA LYS A 252 -13.18 4.94 -26.73
C LYS A 252 -13.46 4.31 -28.11
N LYS A 253 -14.21 3.20 -28.14
CA LYS A 253 -14.63 2.56 -29.39
C LYS A 253 -15.70 3.39 -30.14
N SER A 254 -16.62 4.04 -29.43
CA SER A 254 -17.66 4.90 -30.03
C SER A 254 -17.14 6.23 -30.57
N THR A 255 -16.02 6.76 -30.06
CA THR A 255 -15.37 7.97 -30.59
C THR A 255 -14.49 7.70 -31.81
N THR A 256 -14.07 6.43 -32.02
CA THR A 256 -13.27 6.06 -33.20
C THR A 256 -14.14 5.66 -34.40
N SER A 257 -15.42 5.32 -34.18
CA SER A 257 -16.36 4.92 -35.25
C SER A 257 -17.14 6.07 -35.90
N THR A 258 -17.04 7.30 -35.38
CA THR A 258 -17.74 8.48 -35.93
C THR A 258 -16.87 9.35 -36.85
N GLY A 259 -15.63 8.94 -37.17
CA GLY A 259 -14.68 9.74 -37.95
C GLY A 259 -14.41 9.27 -39.39
N SER A 260 -15.14 8.30 -39.96
CA SER A 260 -14.78 7.70 -41.26
C SER A 260 -15.95 7.51 -42.24
N THR A 261 -16.79 8.52 -42.42
CA THR A 261 -17.70 8.60 -43.57
C THR A 261 -17.96 10.06 -43.88
N ILE A 262 -17.15 10.64 -44.77
CA ILE A 262 -17.52 11.56 -45.87
C ILE A 262 -16.20 11.75 -46.64
N GLU A 263 -16.01 10.99 -47.71
CA GLU A 263 -15.26 11.37 -48.91
C GLU A 263 -15.26 10.16 -49.85
N GLU A 264 -16.21 10.15 -50.80
CA GLU A 264 -16.03 9.63 -52.16
C GLU A 264 -17.37 9.67 -52.89
N CYS A 265 -17.61 10.76 -53.63
CA CYS A 265 -18.26 10.71 -54.93
C CYS A 265 -18.15 12.10 -55.55
N ILE A 266 -17.34 12.25 -56.60
CA ILE A 266 -17.59 13.04 -57.82
C ILE A 266 -16.37 12.79 -58.73
N VAL A 267 -16.56 11.93 -59.72
CA VAL A 267 -15.70 11.85 -60.91
C VAL A 267 -16.63 11.82 -62.12
N THR A 268 -16.56 12.92 -62.87
CA THR A 268 -16.73 13.13 -64.33
C THR A 268 -18.08 12.90 -65.01
N SER A 269 -18.55 13.95 -65.70
CA SER A 269 -18.72 13.94 -67.17
C SER A 269 -19.01 15.32 -67.76
N ASN A 270 -18.19 15.70 -68.77
CA ASN A 270 -18.45 16.48 -70.00
C ASN A 270 -18.75 18.00 -69.86
N GLN A 271 -17.93 18.93 -70.38
CA GLN A 271 -17.75 19.33 -71.79
C GLN A 271 -19.07 19.51 -72.56
N GLU A 272 -19.47 20.76 -72.83
CA GLU A 272 -19.67 21.33 -74.18
C GLU A 272 -20.28 22.76 -74.11
N GLU A 273 -19.70 23.65 -74.94
CA GLU A 273 -20.27 24.83 -75.67
C GLU A 273 -21.09 25.90 -74.90
N GLY A 274 -20.95 27.22 -75.11
CA GLY A 274 -20.35 28.05 -76.13
C GLY A 274 -20.84 29.50 -75.93
N ASN A 275 -20.09 30.45 -76.52
CA ASN A 275 -20.21 31.91 -76.51
C ASN A 275 -19.77 32.68 -75.26
#